data_AF-A0A931HX06-F1
#
_entry.id   AF-A0A931HX06-F1
#
_cell.length_a   1.000
_cell.length_b   1.000
_cell.length_c   1.000
_cell.angle_alpha   90.00
_cell.angle_beta   90.00
_cell.angle_gamma   90.00
#
_symmetry.space_group_name_H-M   'P 1'
#
loop_
_entity.id
_entity.type
_entity.pdbx_description
1 polymer ?
#
loop_
_entity_poly.entity_id
_entity_poly.type
_entity_poly.pdbx_seq_one_letter_code
_entity_poly.pdbx_strand_id
1 'polypeptide(L)'
;MRNVYLYYRKSIEVDKSSSPVDRLVYQDKVLNEYCAENQLHILKRFTDLGYLGTPFKRPELLQMQKTLEKPGQKPVSLIFYSMSSIQNELKANEELLLGIVKQIGEVHFYEEKRTMNYDSFRLYVKGPRHLGVQTLDKVTRVPAKGKSRKSIKTATKKADG
;
A
#
# COMPACT_ATOMS: atom_id res chain seq x y z
N MET A 1 0.00 -21.14 -21.01
CA MET A 1 1.05 -20.62 -20.11
C MET A 1 0.83 -19.12 -19.93
N ARG A 2 0.71 -18.61 -18.70
CA ARG A 2 0.47 -17.18 -18.44
C ARG A 2 1.79 -16.48 -18.14
N ASN A 3 2.03 -15.34 -18.79
CA ASN A 3 3.23 -14.54 -18.59
C ASN A 3 3.09 -13.65 -17.35
N VAL A 4 4.10 -13.60 -16.49
CA VAL A 4 4.03 -12.85 -15.24
C VAL A 4 5.29 -12.03 -14.99
N TYR A 5 5.13 -10.94 -14.26
CA TYR A 5 6.24 -10.24 -13.60
C TYR A 5 6.22 -10.54 -12.11
N LEU A 6 7.42 -10.67 -11.53
CA LEU A 6 7.59 -10.78 -10.09
C LEU A 6 8.19 -9.47 -9.56
N TYR A 7 7.67 -8.99 -8.44
CA TYR A 7 8.22 -7.84 -7.75
C TYR A 7 8.56 -8.16 -6.30
N TYR A 8 9.80 -7.89 -5.93
CA TYR A 8 10.35 -8.12 -4.61
C TYR A 8 10.77 -6.81 -3.96
N ARG A 9 10.60 -6.74 -2.65
CA ARG A 9 11.05 -5.59 -1.88
C ARG A 9 11.33 -5.98 -0.44
N LYS A 10 12.45 -5.47 0.08
CA LYS A 10 12.62 -5.38 1.53
C LYS A 10 13.38 -4.10 1.91
N SER A 11 12.78 -3.31 2.80
CA SER A 11 13.49 -2.24 3.49
C SER A 11 14.50 -2.87 4.46
N ILE A 12 15.70 -2.29 4.56
CA ILE A 12 16.68 -2.67 5.57
C ILE A 12 16.12 -2.23 6.93
N GLU A 13 15.51 -3.17 7.66
CA GLU A 13 15.22 -2.95 9.08
C GLU A 13 16.50 -3.24 9.85
N VAL A 14 16.99 -2.27 10.64
CA VAL A 14 18.29 -2.32 11.32
C VAL A 14 18.34 -3.39 12.43
N ASP A 15 17.18 -3.84 12.93
CA ASP A 15 17.07 -4.66 14.15
C ASP A 15 16.50 -6.09 13.96
N LYS A 16 16.64 -6.72 12.79
CA LYS A 16 16.17 -8.12 12.59
C LYS A 16 17.31 -9.09 12.29
N SER A 17 17.22 -10.27 12.90
CA SER A 17 18.20 -11.38 12.87
C SER A 17 18.50 -12.00 11.50
N SER A 18 17.77 -11.60 10.45
CA SER A 18 17.94 -12.09 9.08
C SER A 18 18.26 -10.94 8.15
N SER A 19 19.28 -11.06 7.30
CA SER A 19 19.64 -9.99 6.39
C SER A 19 18.49 -9.71 5.39
N PRO A 20 18.32 -8.47 4.92
CA PRO A 20 17.36 -8.14 3.87
C PRO A 20 17.55 -8.97 2.60
N VAL A 21 18.79 -9.37 2.31
CA VAL A 21 19.13 -10.22 1.17
C VAL A 21 18.57 -11.64 1.35
N ASP A 22 18.75 -12.25 2.51
CA ASP A 22 18.24 -13.62 2.77
C ASP A 22 16.73 -13.70 2.60
N ARG A 23 16.01 -12.65 3.01
CA ARG A 23 14.57 -12.55 2.82
C ARG A 23 14.17 -12.45 1.36
N LEU A 24 14.91 -11.69 0.56
CA LEU A 24 14.66 -11.62 -0.88
C LEU A 24 14.93 -12.95 -1.56
N VAL A 25 16.01 -13.63 -1.18
CA VAL A 25 16.33 -14.98 -1.68
C VAL A 25 15.20 -15.95 -1.33
N TYR A 26 14.69 -15.90 -0.10
CA TYR A 26 13.53 -16.70 0.30
C TYR A 26 12.28 -16.37 -0.53
N GLN A 27 11.94 -15.09 -0.69
CA GLN A 27 10.79 -14.67 -1.50
C GLN A 27 10.93 -15.12 -2.96
N ASP A 28 12.10 -14.96 -3.56
CA ASP A 28 12.35 -15.39 -4.93
C ASP A 28 12.21 -16.90 -5.07
N LYS A 29 12.78 -17.68 -4.15
CA LYS A 29 12.62 -19.14 -4.12
C LYS A 29 11.15 -19.54 -4.09
N VAL A 30 10.39 -19.00 -3.13
CA VAL A 30 8.97 -19.34 -2.94
C VAL A 30 8.13 -18.95 -4.16
N LEU A 31 8.34 -17.75 -4.73
CA LEU A 31 7.58 -17.32 -5.91
C LEU A 31 7.99 -18.10 -7.17
N ASN A 32 9.25 -18.51 -7.30
CA ASN A 32 9.71 -19.36 -8.39
C ASN A 32 9.04 -20.75 -8.34
N GLU A 33 9.01 -21.38 -7.16
CA GLU A 33 8.34 -22.67 -6.94
C GLU A 33 6.85 -22.54 -7.27
N TYR A 34 6.18 -21.51 -6.74
CA TYR A 34 4.77 -21.22 -7.06
C TYR A 34 4.53 -21.06 -8.57
N CYS A 35 5.38 -20.31 -9.28
CA CYS A 35 5.24 -20.13 -10.72
C CYS A 35 5.42 -21.43 -11.48
N ALA A 36 6.37 -22.27 -11.08
CA ALA A 36 6.62 -23.56 -11.71
C ALA A 36 5.41 -24.50 -11.53
N GLU A 37 4.89 -24.62 -10.31
CA GLU A 37 3.72 -25.44 -9.99
C GLU A 37 2.46 -25.02 -10.75
N ASN A 38 2.31 -23.72 -11.00
CA ASN A 38 1.13 -23.15 -11.66
C ASN A 38 1.33 -22.88 -13.16
N GLN A 39 2.42 -23.38 -13.76
CA GLN A 39 2.75 -23.19 -15.18
C GLN A 39 2.72 -21.71 -15.60
N LEU A 40 3.28 -20.85 -14.75
CA LEU A 40 3.44 -19.42 -14.99
C LEU A 40 4.84 -19.16 -15.57
N HIS A 41 4.90 -18.37 -16.63
CA HIS A 41 6.15 -18.00 -17.28
C HIS A 41 6.63 -16.65 -16.77
N ILE A 42 7.73 -16.67 -16.01
CA ILE A 42 8.32 -15.45 -15.46
C ILE A 42 9.06 -14.73 -16.58
N LEU A 43 8.51 -13.61 -17.05
CA LEU A 43 9.16 -12.78 -18.07
C LEU A 43 10.29 -11.95 -17.46
N LYS A 44 10.09 -11.43 -16.25
CA LYS A 44 11.08 -10.56 -15.58
C LYS A 44 10.83 -10.50 -14.07
N ARG A 45 11.92 -10.26 -13.34
CA ARG A 45 11.96 -10.01 -11.90
C ARG A 45 12.40 -8.56 -11.66
N PHE A 46 11.77 -7.88 -10.72
CA PHE A 46 12.05 -6.50 -10.31
C PHE A 46 12.30 -6.48 -8.81
N THR A 47 13.38 -5.83 -8.35
CA THR A 47 13.82 -5.93 -6.94
C THR A 47 14.32 -4.62 -6.36
N ASP A 48 13.56 -4.02 -5.43
CA ASP A 48 14.00 -2.84 -4.69
C ASP A 48 14.64 -3.24 -3.34
N LEU A 49 15.96 -3.08 -3.22
CA LEU A 49 16.74 -3.30 -1.99
C LEU A 49 17.38 -1.99 -1.51
N GLY A 50 17.39 -1.77 -0.19
CA GLY A 50 18.23 -0.71 0.41
C GLY A 50 17.62 0.70 0.41
N TYR A 51 16.43 0.83 -0.12
CA TYR A 51 15.80 2.12 -0.30
C TYR A 51 14.94 2.52 0.92
N LEU A 52 15.55 3.22 1.88
CA LEU A 52 14.91 3.79 3.07
C LEU A 52 14.50 5.24 2.84
N GLY A 53 13.32 5.62 3.38
CA GLY A 53 12.82 7.00 3.35
C GLY A 53 11.85 7.35 2.22
N THR A 54 11.10 8.42 2.44
CA THR A 54 10.35 9.18 1.42
C THR A 54 11.13 10.45 1.05
N PRO A 55 11.01 11.02 -0.16
CA PRO A 55 10.09 10.68 -1.24
C PRO A 55 10.85 10.45 -2.57
N PHE A 56 11.23 9.22 -2.89
CA PHE A 56 11.77 8.91 -4.21
C PHE A 56 10.91 7.86 -4.91
N LYS A 57 10.74 8.06 -6.22
CA LYS A 57 10.11 7.07 -7.09
C LYS A 57 11.00 5.82 -7.12
N ARG A 58 10.40 4.65 -6.97
CA ARG A 58 11.16 3.40 -6.95
C ARG A 58 11.75 3.10 -8.34
N PRO A 59 13.07 2.90 -8.46
CA PRO A 59 13.73 2.71 -9.75
C PRO A 59 13.23 1.46 -10.47
N GLU A 60 12.92 0.38 -9.74
CA GLU A 60 12.45 -0.86 -10.35
C GLU A 60 11.00 -0.76 -10.83
N LEU A 61 10.14 -0.02 -10.13
CA LEU A 61 8.80 0.31 -10.65
C LEU A 61 8.90 1.17 -11.93
N LEU A 62 9.80 2.16 -11.96
CA LEU A 62 10.05 2.95 -13.17
C LEU A 62 10.59 2.08 -14.31
N GLN A 63 11.48 1.13 -14.01
CA GLN A 63 12.00 0.19 -15.00
C GLN A 63 10.89 -0.74 -15.50
N MET A 64 9.98 -1.16 -14.63
CA MET A 64 8.81 -1.97 -15.00
C MET A 64 7.91 -1.21 -15.96
N GLN A 65 7.58 0.05 -15.67
CA GLN A 65 6.82 0.92 -16.57
C GLN A 65 7.49 1.02 -17.95
N LYS A 66 8.79 1.34 -18.00
CA LYS A 66 9.55 1.41 -19.26
C LYS A 66 9.59 0.07 -20.01
N THR A 67 9.62 -1.05 -19.28
CA THR A 67 9.60 -2.39 -19.89
C THR A 67 8.24 -2.68 -20.51
N LEU A 68 7.15 -2.23 -19.88
CA LEU A 68 5.79 -2.34 -20.41
C LEU A 68 5.53 -1.45 -21.63
N GLU A 69 6.31 -0.40 -21.85
CA GLU A 69 6.18 0.44 -23.07
C GLU A 69 6.81 -0.22 -24.31
N LYS A 70 7.79 -1.12 -24.13
CA LYS A 70 8.48 -1.77 -25.24
C LYS A 70 7.58 -2.79 -25.96
N PRO A 71 7.67 -2.93 -27.30
CA PRO A 71 6.98 -3.99 -28.02
C PRO A 71 7.53 -5.36 -27.58
N GLY A 72 6.66 -6.35 -27.43
CA GLY A 72 7.05 -7.69 -26.98
C GLY A 72 5.96 -8.39 -26.17
N GLN A 73 6.33 -9.52 -25.59
CA GLN A 73 5.45 -10.28 -24.70
C GLN A 73 5.07 -9.43 -23.48
N LYS A 74 3.76 -9.31 -23.23
CA LYS A 74 3.24 -8.61 -22.06
C LYS A 74 2.93 -9.60 -20.95
N PRO A 75 3.24 -9.26 -19.68
CA PRO A 75 2.71 -10.01 -18.56
C PRO A 75 1.20 -9.80 -18.48
N VAL A 76 0.49 -10.82 -18.01
CA VAL A 76 -0.94 -10.72 -17.67
C VAL A 76 -1.14 -10.51 -16.17
N SER A 77 -0.11 -10.73 -15.35
CA SER A 77 -0.21 -10.63 -13.89
C SER A 77 1.10 -10.11 -13.30
N LEU A 78 0.97 -9.28 -12.26
CA LEU A 78 2.07 -8.85 -11.41
C LEU A 78 1.96 -9.56 -10.05
N ILE A 79 2.99 -10.32 -9.68
CA ILE A 79 2.98 -11.12 -8.46
C ILE A 79 3.86 -10.46 -7.40
N PHE A 80 3.27 -10.25 -6.23
CA PHE A 80 3.96 -9.87 -5.00
C PHE A 80 3.97 -11.04 -4.02
N TYR A 81 4.97 -11.07 -3.14
CA TYR A 81 4.98 -12.02 -2.04
C TYR A 81 3.79 -11.80 -1.10
N SER A 82 3.52 -10.56 -0.67
CA SER A 82 2.43 -10.25 0.25
C SER A 82 1.85 -8.84 0.05
N MET A 83 0.66 -8.59 0.57
CA MET A 83 0.07 -7.25 0.62
C MET A 83 0.89 -6.32 1.55
N SER A 84 1.51 -6.86 2.61
CA SER A 84 2.37 -6.09 3.51
C SER A 84 3.59 -5.48 2.79
N SER A 85 4.08 -6.15 1.74
CA SER A 85 5.22 -5.71 0.93
C SER A 85 4.98 -4.36 0.23
N ILE A 86 3.71 -4.02 -0.05
CA ILE A 86 3.32 -2.82 -0.79
C ILE A 86 2.74 -1.70 0.09
N GLN A 87 2.26 -1.98 1.31
CA GLN A 87 1.58 -0.97 2.16
C GLN A 87 2.40 0.32 2.36
N ASN A 88 3.71 0.19 2.61
CA ASN A 88 4.59 1.34 2.79
C ASN A 88 4.90 2.08 1.46
N GLU A 89 4.68 1.44 0.32
CA GLU A 89 4.92 1.99 -1.01
C GLU A 89 3.76 2.78 -1.57
N LEU A 90 2.54 2.39 -1.20
CA LEU A 90 1.33 3.01 -1.74
C LEU A 90 1.37 4.53 -1.57
N LYS A 91 1.82 5.06 -0.44
CA LYS A 91 1.80 6.51 -0.21
C LYS A 91 2.67 7.34 -1.18
N ALA A 92 3.81 6.83 -1.62
CA ALA A 92 4.77 7.58 -2.44
C ALA A 92 4.77 7.16 -3.92
N ASN A 93 4.32 5.95 -4.21
CA ASN A 93 4.37 5.34 -5.55
C ASN A 93 2.98 4.92 -6.07
N GLU A 94 1.90 5.41 -5.44
CA GLU A 94 0.51 5.10 -5.78
C GLU A 94 0.23 5.14 -7.28
N GLU A 95 0.39 6.31 -7.89
CA GLU A 95 0.02 6.56 -9.28
C GLU A 95 0.88 5.74 -10.24
N LEU A 96 2.16 5.54 -9.90
CA LEU A 96 3.07 4.72 -10.70
C LEU A 96 2.63 3.25 -10.67
N LEU A 97 2.35 2.72 -9.47
CA LEU A 97 1.94 1.33 -9.32
C LEU A 97 0.56 1.07 -9.95
N LEU A 98 -0.40 1.99 -9.76
CA LEU A 98 -1.70 1.90 -10.44
C LEU A 98 -1.55 1.96 -11.96
N GLY A 99 -0.69 2.82 -12.49
CA GLY A 99 -0.41 2.92 -13.93
C GLY A 99 0.19 1.65 -14.52
N ILE A 100 1.07 0.98 -13.76
CA ILE A 100 1.63 -0.33 -14.12
C ILE A 100 0.51 -1.39 -14.12
N VAL A 101 -0.25 -1.49 -13.04
CA VAL A 101 -1.32 -2.50 -12.90
C VAL A 101 -2.41 -2.31 -13.94
N LYS A 102 -2.72 -1.07 -14.33
CA LYS A 102 -3.67 -0.77 -15.40
C LYS A 102 -3.23 -1.37 -16.75
N GLN A 103 -1.92 -1.45 -17.01
CA GLN A 103 -1.37 -2.04 -18.23
C GLN A 103 -1.27 -3.56 -18.16
N ILE A 104 -0.99 -4.12 -16.97
CA ILE A 104 -0.85 -5.57 -16.76
C ILE A 104 -2.21 -6.27 -16.66
N GLY A 105 -3.17 -5.67 -15.96
CA GLY A 105 -4.54 -6.16 -15.80
C GLY A 105 -4.85 -6.63 -14.38
N GLU A 106 -3.97 -7.42 -13.77
CA GLU A 106 -4.17 -7.96 -12.42
C GLU A 106 -2.88 -8.02 -11.58
N VAL A 107 -3.10 -8.06 -10.27
CA VAL A 107 -2.09 -8.27 -9.24
C VAL A 107 -2.43 -9.52 -8.45
N HIS A 108 -1.44 -10.36 -8.17
CA HIS A 108 -1.56 -11.51 -7.29
C HIS A 108 -0.67 -11.35 -6.06
N PHE A 109 -1.21 -11.62 -4.89
CA PHE A 109 -0.49 -11.69 -3.63
C PHE A 109 -0.40 -13.15 -3.18
N TYR A 110 0.82 -13.67 -3.14
CA TYR A 110 1.08 -15.09 -2.86
C TYR A 110 0.65 -15.48 -1.44
N GLU A 111 1.10 -14.75 -0.42
CA GLU A 111 0.86 -15.07 0.99
C GLU A 111 -0.65 -15.06 1.32
N GLU A 112 -1.39 -14.07 0.80
CA GLU A 112 -2.83 -13.95 0.97
C GLU A 112 -3.65 -14.78 -0.02
N LYS A 113 -2.99 -15.49 -0.96
CA LYS A 113 -3.62 -16.25 -2.06
C LYS A 113 -4.71 -15.46 -2.79
N ARG A 114 -4.44 -14.17 -3.03
CA ARG A 114 -5.45 -13.20 -3.46
C ARG A 114 -5.06 -12.54 -4.77
N THR A 115 -5.95 -12.63 -5.76
CA THR A 115 -5.84 -11.90 -7.01
C THR A 115 -6.80 -10.71 -7.03
N MET A 116 -6.33 -9.58 -7.52
CA MET A 116 -7.10 -8.35 -7.68
C MET A 116 -6.94 -7.85 -9.12
N ASN A 117 -8.06 -7.59 -9.78
CA ASN A 117 -8.05 -6.79 -11.01
C ASN A 117 -7.72 -5.33 -10.70
N TYR A 118 -7.49 -4.53 -11.75
CA TYR A 118 -7.19 -3.11 -11.61
C TYR A 118 -8.17 -2.34 -10.69
N ASP A 119 -9.48 -2.55 -10.82
CA ASP A 119 -10.46 -1.80 -10.03
C ASP A 119 -10.43 -2.18 -8.55
N SER A 120 -10.34 -3.48 -8.25
CA SER A 120 -10.23 -3.98 -6.86
C SER A 120 -8.92 -3.51 -6.23
N PHE A 121 -7.82 -3.55 -6.99
CA PHE A 121 -6.53 -3.08 -6.54
C PHE A 121 -6.54 -1.56 -6.33
N ARG A 122 -7.14 -0.80 -7.24
CA ARG A 122 -7.34 0.65 -7.08
C ARG A 122 -8.14 1.00 -5.84
N LEU A 123 -9.21 0.25 -5.53
CA LEU A 123 -9.97 0.41 -4.29
C LEU A 123 -9.10 0.13 -3.06
N TYR A 124 -8.32 -0.95 -3.11
CA TYR A 124 -7.41 -1.30 -2.02
C TYR A 124 -6.39 -0.19 -1.76
N VAL A 125 -5.83 0.39 -2.83
CA VAL A 125 -4.81 1.44 -2.73
C VAL A 125 -5.38 2.80 -2.32
N LYS A 126 -6.40 3.28 -3.02
CA LYS A 126 -6.97 4.64 -2.83
C LYS A 126 -8.01 4.71 -1.71
N GLY A 127 -8.53 3.57 -1.28
CA GLY A 127 -9.70 3.47 -0.42
C GLY A 127 -11.00 3.94 -1.09
N PRO A 128 -12.16 3.75 -0.42
CA PRO A 128 -13.47 4.08 -0.98
C PRO A 128 -13.72 5.58 -1.16
N ARG A 129 -12.94 6.44 -0.48
CA ARG A 129 -13.08 7.91 -0.55
C ARG A 129 -12.80 8.51 -1.94
N HIS A 130 -12.11 7.78 -2.81
CA HIS A 130 -11.77 8.23 -4.16
C HIS A 130 -12.78 7.80 -5.24
N LEU A 131 -13.87 7.12 -4.86
CA LEU A 131 -14.92 6.67 -5.79
C LEU A 131 -16.01 7.72 -6.05
N GLY A 132 -15.88 8.94 -5.53
CA GLY A 132 -16.92 9.97 -5.66
C GLY A 132 -18.21 9.62 -4.92
N VAL A 133 -18.21 8.56 -4.11
CA VAL A 133 -19.27 8.32 -3.13
C VAL A 133 -19.10 9.39 -2.06
N GLN A 134 -19.85 10.48 -2.22
CA GLN A 134 -20.08 11.43 -1.14
C GLN A 134 -20.66 10.63 0.03
N THR A 135 -19.81 10.25 0.98
CA THR A 135 -20.28 9.89 2.30
C THR A 135 -20.95 11.16 2.83
N LEU A 136 -22.28 11.15 2.84
CA LEU A 136 -23.15 12.10 3.48
C LEU A 136 -22.93 12.05 5.00
N ASP A 137 -21.72 12.40 5.46
CA ASP A 137 -21.47 12.65 6.88
C ASP A 137 -21.89 14.09 7.20
N LYS A 138 -23.20 14.34 7.07
CA LYS A 138 -23.88 15.33 7.90
C LYS A 138 -24.33 14.62 9.18
N VAL A 139 -23.38 14.21 10.02
CA VAL A 139 -23.69 14.06 11.44
C VAL A 139 -23.43 15.41 12.08
N THR A 140 -24.54 16.13 12.21
CA THR A 140 -24.73 17.35 12.98
C THR A 140 -23.92 17.34 14.27
N ARG A 141 -22.92 18.23 14.35
CA ARG A 141 -22.42 18.69 15.66
C ARG A 141 -23.56 19.42 16.35
N VAL A 142 -24.22 18.73 17.29
CA VAL A 142 -25.11 19.37 18.24
C VAL A 142 -24.23 20.22 19.17
N PRO A 143 -24.41 21.55 19.26
CA PRO A 143 -23.68 22.35 20.24
C PRO A 143 -24.13 21.94 21.64
N ALA A 144 -23.19 21.49 22.47
CA ALA A 144 -23.43 21.20 23.87
C ALA A 144 -23.85 22.50 24.58
N LYS A 145 -25.15 22.61 24.94
CA LYS A 145 -25.64 23.62 25.88
C LYS A 145 -25.02 23.38 27.26
N GLY A 146 -23.86 23.97 27.48
CA GLY A 146 -23.22 24.10 28.79
C GLY A 146 -23.97 25.14 29.63
N LYS A 147 -24.65 24.65 30.66
CA LYS A 147 -25.49 25.38 31.61
C LYS A 147 -24.72 26.50 32.33
N SER A 148 -25.25 27.72 32.23
CA SER A 148 -24.92 28.83 33.13
C SER A 148 -25.35 28.45 34.56
N ARG A 149 -24.38 28.28 35.47
CA ARG A 149 -24.64 28.22 36.92
C ARG A 149 -24.35 29.58 37.52
N LYS A 150 -25.42 30.22 38.00
CA LYS A 150 -25.42 31.40 38.88
C LYS A 150 -24.58 31.12 40.12
N SER A 151 -23.62 31.99 40.40
CA SER A 151 -23.02 32.13 41.73
C SER A 151 -23.60 33.38 42.37
N ILE A 152 -24.63 33.18 43.20
CA ILE A 152 -25.08 34.18 44.18
C ILE A 152 -24.16 34.02 45.39
N LYS A 153 -23.47 35.09 45.79
CA LYS A 153 -22.97 35.24 47.17
C LYS A 153 -23.29 36.65 47.64
N THR A 154 -24.29 36.73 48.50
CA THR A 154 -24.66 37.92 49.25
C THR A 154 -23.87 37.96 50.57
N ALA A 155 -23.21 39.10 50.78
CA ALA A 155 -22.89 39.82 52.02
C ALA A 155 -22.73 39.08 53.37
N THR A 156 -21.66 39.42 54.10
CA THR A 156 -21.80 40.01 55.46
C THR A 156 -20.59 40.84 55.89
N LYS A 157 -20.89 42.05 56.38
CA LYS A 157 -20.06 43.00 57.15
C LYS A 157 -19.64 42.43 58.52
N LYS A 158 -18.47 42.86 59.02
CA LYS A 158 -18.12 43.29 60.42
C LYS A 158 -16.60 43.52 60.43
N ALA A 159 -16.04 44.72 60.57
CA ALA A 159 -16.01 45.66 61.70
C ALA A 159 -15.20 45.16 62.92
N ASP A 160 -14.24 46.01 63.28
CA ASP A 160 -13.53 46.21 64.56
C ASP A 160 -12.26 45.40 64.88
N GLY A 161 -11.21 46.16 65.19
CA GLY A 161 -9.88 45.74 65.66
C GLY A 161 -8.81 46.73 65.25
#